data_AF-A0AAE0C182-F1
#
_entry.id   AF-A0AAE0C182-F1
#
_cell.length_a   1.000
_cell.length_b   1.000
_cell.length_c   1.000
_cell.angle_alpha   90.00
_cell.angle_beta   90.00
_cell.angle_gamma   90.00
#
_symmetry.space_group_name_H-M   'P 1'
#
loop_
_entity.id
_entity.type
_entity.pdbx_description
1 polymer ?
#
loop_
_entity_poly.entity_id
_entity_poly.type
_entity_poly.pdbx_seq_one_letter_code
_entity_poly.pdbx_strand_id
1 'polypeptide(L)'
;MSLLEATSQKGSGRRKLNYSPAPGSPGHAGTLLCRTSSFTASTHINHGFRTMRTSGVESEWLMNATHAPGQKPRPCSADGPLPVKKNVPQVLKFFTWWTEAGERKHMTVDYFTDTQSFRVKVDIPLPVKVYGRDGDLLEPWDLHVGARIDVLGKTVTLKQASQETIEWLDHTARVLIRKKLILEDEISKFTHVPLTQTIHTYQHRDKQSHIPHKAEGGKINLRGLRNEVLHLKSIFEQYRPTPEPEPEPEPEPEPEPEPEPIKKEKKGKKK
;
A
#
# COMPACT_ATOMS: atom_id res chain seq x y z
N MET A 1 -54.82 -8.41 42.68
CA MET A 1 -53.55 -7.79 43.08
C MET A 1 -53.07 -6.95 41.92
N SER A 2 -53.07 -5.63 42.12
CA SER A 2 -52.93 -4.62 41.10
C SER A 2 -51.45 -4.31 40.81
N LEU A 3 -51.16 -4.18 39.51
CA LEU A 3 -50.24 -3.24 38.83
C LEU A 3 -49.06 -2.66 39.61
N LEU A 4 -47.86 -2.74 39.02
CA LEU A 4 -46.91 -1.62 38.92
C LEU A 4 -45.89 -1.91 37.79
N GLU A 5 -46.16 -1.34 36.61
CA GLU A 5 -45.16 -1.15 35.54
C GLU A 5 -44.28 0.07 35.90
N ALA A 6 -42.97 -0.10 35.83
CA ALA A 6 -42.00 0.99 36.01
C ALA A 6 -41.37 1.35 34.66
N THR A 7 -41.86 2.43 34.05
CA THR A 7 -41.24 3.09 32.88
C THR A 7 -40.11 4.01 33.35
N SER A 8 -38.87 3.69 32.98
CA SER A 8 -37.69 4.53 33.25
C SER A 8 -37.32 5.35 32.02
N GLN A 9 -37.76 6.61 32.04
CA GLN A 9 -37.53 7.61 31.00
C GLN A 9 -36.28 8.43 31.37
N LYS A 10 -35.12 8.11 30.80
CA LYS A 10 -33.88 8.93 30.97
C LYS A 10 -33.78 9.96 29.86
N GLY A 11 -34.06 11.21 30.23
CA GLY A 11 -33.96 12.39 29.37
C GLY A 11 -32.52 12.73 28.95
N SER A 12 -32.33 12.95 27.65
CA SER A 12 -31.12 13.51 27.07
C SER A 12 -31.13 15.03 27.21
N GLY A 13 -30.53 15.55 28.28
CA GLY A 13 -30.28 16.99 28.44
C GLY A 13 -29.14 17.47 27.52
N ARG A 14 -29.46 17.89 26.29
CA ARG A 14 -28.57 18.69 25.44
C ARG A 14 -28.41 20.08 26.06
N ARG A 15 -27.34 20.31 26.83
CA ARG A 15 -26.92 21.67 27.22
C ARG A 15 -26.37 22.38 25.98
N LYS A 16 -27.11 23.34 25.45
CA LYS A 16 -26.61 24.35 24.51
C LYS A 16 -25.68 25.28 25.29
N LEU A 17 -24.37 25.23 25.03
CA LEU A 17 -23.44 26.26 25.45
C LEU A 17 -23.56 27.42 24.47
N ASN A 18 -24.27 28.47 24.88
CA ASN A 18 -24.27 29.75 24.20
C ASN A 18 -22.92 30.42 24.46
N TYR A 19 -22.07 30.47 23.44
CA TYR A 19 -20.85 31.29 23.45
C TYR A 19 -21.25 32.73 23.08
N SER A 20 -21.24 33.63 24.07
CA SER A 20 -21.26 35.07 23.82
C SER A 20 -19.87 35.53 23.36
N PRO A 21 -19.75 36.21 22.22
CA PRO A 21 -18.50 36.87 21.84
C PRO A 21 -18.31 38.14 22.67
N ALA A 22 -17.13 38.26 23.30
CA ALA A 22 -16.72 39.48 23.99
C ALA A 22 -16.43 40.60 22.97
N PRO A 23 -16.90 41.85 23.20
CA PRO A 23 -16.53 42.98 22.38
C PRO A 23 -15.24 43.63 22.92
N GLY A 24 -14.36 44.03 22.00
CA GLY A 24 -13.40 45.10 22.23
C GLY A 24 -11.94 44.68 22.37
N SER A 25 -11.16 44.89 21.31
CA SER A 25 -9.75 45.29 21.45
C SER A 25 -9.40 46.29 20.34
N PRO A 26 -8.84 47.46 20.69
CA PRO A 26 -8.59 48.56 19.77
C PRO A 26 -7.37 48.31 18.89
N GLY A 27 -7.46 48.85 17.67
CA GLY A 27 -6.51 48.64 16.58
C GLY A 27 -5.08 49.07 16.86
N HIS A 28 -4.15 48.34 16.25
CA HIS A 28 -2.83 48.83 15.90
C HIS A 28 -2.71 48.80 14.37
N ALA A 29 -2.65 50.00 13.80
CA ALA A 29 -2.35 50.22 12.40
C ALA A 29 -0.87 49.85 12.15
N GLY A 30 -0.65 48.74 11.46
CA GLY A 30 0.66 48.32 10.97
C GLY A 30 0.75 48.56 9.47
N THR A 31 1.57 49.54 9.09
CA THR A 31 1.92 49.96 7.74
C THR A 31 2.38 48.81 6.84
N LEU A 32 1.67 48.58 5.73
CA LEU A 32 2.08 47.69 4.64
C LEU A 32 3.06 48.44 3.71
N LEU A 33 4.34 48.06 3.74
CA LEU A 33 5.29 48.41 2.69
C LEU A 33 5.35 47.25 1.68
N CYS A 34 4.69 47.45 0.54
CA CYS A 34 4.82 46.59 -0.64
C CYS A 34 6.23 46.76 -1.24
N ARG A 35 7.09 45.76 -1.08
CA ARG A 35 8.30 45.61 -1.90
C ARG A 35 7.99 44.70 -3.09
N THR A 36 7.77 45.29 -4.24
CA THR A 36 7.77 44.59 -5.53
C THR A 36 9.23 44.35 -5.93
N SER A 37 9.70 43.11 -5.83
CA SER A 37 10.95 42.68 -6.48
C SER A 37 10.61 41.93 -7.75
N SER A 38 10.80 42.58 -8.90
CA SER A 38 10.81 41.97 -10.21
C SER A 38 12.09 41.16 -10.37
N PHE A 39 11.96 39.83 -10.50
CA PHE A 39 13.06 38.93 -10.84
C PHE A 39 12.79 38.37 -12.24
N THR A 40 13.54 38.84 -13.22
CA THR A 40 13.52 38.31 -14.59
C THR A 40 14.51 37.15 -14.67
N ALA A 41 14.01 35.92 -14.58
CA ALA A 41 14.80 34.73 -14.88
C ALA A 41 14.66 34.37 -16.37
N SER A 42 15.69 34.67 -17.13
CA SER A 42 15.90 34.18 -18.50
C SER A 42 16.44 32.74 -18.40
N THR A 43 15.76 31.77 -19.01
CA THR A 43 16.29 30.40 -19.12
C THR A 43 16.19 29.94 -20.56
N HIS A 44 17.36 29.74 -21.13
CA HIS A 44 17.63 29.27 -22.49
C HIS A 44 17.32 27.76 -22.56
N ILE A 45 16.37 27.35 -23.39
CA ILE A 45 16.01 25.93 -23.59
C ILE A 45 16.84 25.38 -24.75
N ASN A 46 17.80 24.50 -24.45
CA ASN A 46 18.46 23.66 -25.45
C ASN A 46 17.68 22.36 -25.63
N HIS A 47 17.05 22.18 -26.80
CA HIS A 47 16.46 20.91 -27.23
C HIS A 47 17.55 19.98 -27.79
N GLY A 48 17.97 18.99 -27.01
CA GLY A 48 18.74 17.85 -27.49
C GLY A 48 17.82 16.65 -27.74
N PHE A 49 17.42 16.42 -28.99
CA PHE A 49 16.73 15.20 -29.42
C PHE A 49 17.70 14.01 -29.34
N ARG A 50 17.42 13.04 -28.47
CA ARG A 50 18.15 11.77 -28.42
C ARG A 50 17.18 10.63 -28.71
N THR A 51 17.20 10.15 -29.95
CA THR A 51 16.54 8.93 -30.39
C THR A 51 17.25 7.71 -29.78
N MET A 52 16.52 6.87 -29.04
CA MET A 52 17.00 5.55 -28.64
C MET A 52 16.06 4.48 -29.19
N ARG A 53 16.68 3.50 -29.84
CA ARG A 53 16.09 2.30 -30.43
C ARG A 53 15.37 1.47 -29.38
N THR A 54 14.16 1.04 -29.69
CA THR A 54 13.43 -0.01 -28.99
C THR A 54 13.93 -1.36 -29.48
N SER A 55 14.67 -2.09 -28.64
CA SER A 55 14.86 -3.53 -28.80
C SER A 55 13.97 -4.22 -27.79
N GLY A 56 12.95 -4.92 -28.28
CA GLY A 56 12.09 -5.79 -27.47
C GLY A 56 12.91 -6.90 -26.82
N VAL A 57 12.74 -7.05 -25.52
CA VAL A 57 13.13 -8.26 -24.79
C VAL A 57 12.05 -8.48 -23.75
N GLU A 58 11.05 -9.24 -24.17
CA GLU A 58 10.09 -9.91 -23.31
C GLU A 58 10.76 -11.22 -22.86
N SER A 59 11.18 -11.31 -21.59
CA SER A 59 11.61 -12.57 -20.99
C SER A 59 11.87 -12.42 -19.49
N GLU A 60 11.12 -13.19 -18.71
CA GLU A 60 11.54 -13.87 -17.48
C GLU A 60 12.60 -13.18 -16.59
N TRP A 61 12.16 -12.49 -15.54
CA TRP A 61 13.05 -12.07 -14.44
C TRP A 61 12.75 -12.85 -13.16
N LEU A 62 13.06 -14.14 -13.22
CA LEU A 62 13.63 -14.83 -12.07
C LEU A 62 15.10 -14.38 -11.93
N MET A 63 15.48 -14.08 -10.71
CA MET A 63 16.75 -13.49 -10.32
C MET A 63 17.97 -14.14 -11.00
N ASN A 64 18.71 -13.39 -11.82
CA ASN A 64 20.09 -13.72 -12.15
C ASN A 64 20.96 -12.48 -11.95
N ALA A 65 21.79 -12.55 -10.91
CA ALA A 65 22.87 -11.62 -10.67
C ALA A 65 23.94 -11.81 -11.76
N THR A 66 24.14 -10.79 -12.58
CA THR A 66 25.24 -10.72 -13.55
C THR A 66 26.56 -10.70 -12.79
N HIS A 67 27.21 -11.86 -12.68
CA HIS A 67 28.58 -11.99 -12.19
C HIS A 67 29.56 -11.48 -13.26
N ALA A 68 30.52 -10.65 -12.83
CA ALA A 68 31.63 -10.20 -13.66
C ALA A 68 32.55 -11.38 -14.04
N PRO A 69 33.01 -11.47 -15.30
CA PRO A 69 33.92 -12.52 -15.75
C PRO A 69 35.32 -12.28 -15.16
N GLY A 70 35.84 -13.23 -14.36
CA GLY A 70 37.25 -13.23 -13.97
C GLY A 70 37.56 -13.55 -12.50
N GLN A 71 36.57 -13.74 -11.63
CA GLN A 71 36.84 -14.22 -10.27
C GLN A 71 36.75 -15.75 -10.22
N LYS A 72 37.88 -16.41 -9.89
CA LYS A 72 37.92 -17.83 -9.54
C LYS A 72 36.82 -18.13 -8.51
N PRO A 73 35.98 -19.17 -8.71
CA PRO A 73 34.97 -19.55 -7.73
C PRO A 73 35.67 -19.85 -6.42
N ARG A 74 35.43 -19.02 -5.40
CA ARG A 74 35.77 -19.39 -4.04
C ARG A 74 34.95 -20.64 -3.72
N PRO A 75 35.52 -21.69 -3.11
CA PRO A 75 34.72 -22.78 -2.57
C PRO A 75 33.79 -22.16 -1.54
N CYS A 76 32.54 -21.99 -1.95
CA CYS A 76 31.47 -21.50 -1.12
C CYS A 76 31.28 -22.53 -0.01
N SER A 77 31.60 -22.15 1.23
CA SER A 77 31.12 -22.87 2.41
C SER A 77 29.59 -22.80 2.38
N ALA A 78 28.99 -23.84 1.82
CA ALA A 78 27.57 -23.92 1.44
C ALA A 78 26.65 -24.39 2.58
N ASP A 79 26.99 -24.06 3.82
CA ASP A 79 26.17 -24.35 5.02
C ASP A 79 25.96 -23.09 5.88
N GLY A 80 25.82 -21.93 5.24
CA GLY A 80 25.23 -20.77 5.89
C GLY A 80 23.70 -20.94 5.89
N PRO A 81 23.01 -20.86 7.04
CA PRO A 81 21.55 -20.93 7.07
C PRO A 81 20.99 -19.90 6.09
N LEU A 82 20.12 -20.39 5.18
CA LEU A 82 19.43 -19.58 4.17
C LEU A 82 18.96 -18.25 4.79
N PRO A 83 19.09 -17.11 4.09
CA PRO A 83 18.64 -15.83 4.60
C PRO A 83 17.18 -15.97 4.98
N VAL A 84 16.94 -16.04 6.30
CA VAL A 84 15.64 -16.29 6.89
C VAL A 84 14.71 -15.24 6.28
N LYS A 85 13.70 -15.69 5.51
CA LYS A 85 12.60 -14.82 5.08
C LYS A 85 12.26 -13.98 6.31
N LYS A 86 12.44 -12.67 6.27
CA LYS A 86 12.23 -11.82 7.45
C LYS A 86 10.77 -12.01 7.85
N ASN A 87 10.56 -12.91 8.81
CA ASN A 87 9.25 -13.36 9.21
C ASN A 87 8.55 -12.14 9.78
N VAL A 88 7.30 -11.95 9.39
CA VAL A 88 6.43 -10.98 10.05
C VAL A 88 6.52 -11.27 11.56
N PRO A 89 6.86 -10.29 12.42
CA PRO A 89 6.94 -10.52 13.85
C PRO A 89 5.61 -11.08 14.32
N GLN A 90 5.64 -12.15 15.12
CA GLN A 90 4.40 -12.78 15.61
C GLN A 90 3.50 -11.77 16.34
N VAL A 91 4.13 -10.82 17.06
CA VAL A 91 3.46 -9.76 17.80
C VAL A 91 4.05 -8.41 17.40
N LEU A 92 3.19 -7.52 16.91
CA LEU A 92 3.53 -6.11 16.74
C LEU A 92 3.20 -5.39 18.05
N LYS A 93 4.19 -4.72 18.65
CA LYS A 93 4.05 -4.10 19.97
C LYS A 93 4.19 -2.60 19.86
N PHE A 94 3.16 -1.90 20.34
CA PHE A 94 3.11 -0.45 20.37
C PHE A 94 2.94 0.08 21.79
N PHE A 95 3.55 1.23 22.06
CA PHE A 95 3.48 1.93 23.32
C PHE A 95 2.76 3.26 23.13
N THR A 96 1.88 3.57 24.06
CA THR A 96 1.13 4.82 24.09
C THR A 96 0.94 5.28 25.53
N TRP A 97 0.57 6.55 25.68
CA TRP A 97 0.30 7.16 26.98
C TRP A 97 -0.69 8.32 26.81
N TRP A 98 -1.48 8.56 27.87
CA TRP A 98 -2.32 9.73 28.01
C TRP A 98 -2.21 10.30 29.42
N THR A 99 -2.67 11.53 29.62
CA THR A 99 -2.70 12.16 30.94
C THR A 99 -4.13 12.10 31.47
N GLU A 100 -4.32 11.55 32.67
CA GLU A 100 -5.60 11.49 33.37
C GLU A 100 -5.38 12.01 34.80
N ALA A 101 -6.13 13.05 35.20
CA ALA A 101 -5.97 13.71 36.51
C ALA A 101 -4.55 14.22 36.83
N GLY A 102 -3.79 14.64 35.80
CA GLY A 102 -2.41 15.11 35.95
C GLY A 102 -1.36 13.99 36.03
N GLU A 103 -1.79 12.73 36.06
CA GLU A 103 -0.89 11.58 36.02
C GLU A 103 -0.82 10.98 34.61
N ARG A 104 0.39 10.58 34.19
CA ARG A 104 0.60 9.94 32.89
C ARG A 104 0.37 8.44 33.00
N LYS A 105 -0.67 7.95 32.35
CA LYS A 105 -0.96 6.51 32.25
C LYS A 105 -0.30 5.94 31.01
N HIS A 106 0.40 4.83 31.19
CA HIS A 106 1.06 4.09 30.12
C HIS A 106 0.19 2.92 29.68
N MET A 107 0.17 2.65 28.38
CA MET A 107 -0.55 1.52 27.81
C MET A 107 0.28 0.87 26.71
N THR A 108 0.26 -0.46 26.70
CA THR A 108 0.88 -1.27 25.65
C THR A 108 -0.20 -1.93 24.82
N VAL A 109 -0.08 -1.84 23.50
CA VAL A 109 -0.97 -2.47 22.53
C VAL A 109 -0.17 -3.55 21.81
N ASP A 110 -0.50 -4.81 22.08
CA ASP A 110 0.05 -5.97 21.38
C ASP A 110 -0.94 -6.38 20.28
N TYR A 111 -0.47 -6.50 19.03
CA TYR A 111 -1.25 -7.05 17.91
C TYR A 111 -0.65 -8.38 17.48
N PHE A 112 -1.45 -9.44 17.56
CA PHE A 112 -1.06 -10.80 17.19
C PHE A 112 -1.33 -11.04 15.71
N THR A 113 -0.28 -11.23 14.92
CA THR A 113 -0.36 -11.31 13.45
C THR A 113 -0.97 -12.61 12.92
N ASP A 114 -0.84 -13.68 13.70
CA ASP A 114 -1.39 -15.02 13.49
C ASP A 114 -2.89 -15.07 13.75
N THR A 115 -3.35 -14.49 14.85
CA THR A 115 -4.77 -14.50 15.25
C THR A 115 -5.53 -13.26 14.83
N GLN A 116 -4.85 -12.24 14.30
CA GLN A 116 -5.40 -10.92 13.96
C GLN A 116 -6.17 -10.29 15.14
N SER A 117 -5.64 -10.45 16.35
CA SER A 117 -6.29 -9.98 17.58
C SER A 117 -5.43 -8.97 18.33
N PHE A 118 -6.09 -8.05 19.04
CA PHE A 118 -5.41 -7.06 19.88
C PHE A 118 -5.50 -7.46 21.35
N ARG A 119 -4.40 -7.26 22.07
CA ARG A 119 -4.32 -7.35 23.53
C ARG A 119 -3.76 -6.05 24.07
N VAL A 120 -4.55 -5.39 24.91
CA VAL A 120 -4.20 -4.10 25.50
C VAL A 120 -3.81 -4.31 26.95
N LYS A 121 -2.69 -3.75 27.38
CA LYS A 121 -2.17 -3.80 28.74
C LYS A 121 -2.11 -2.40 29.30
N VAL A 122 -2.97 -2.09 30.26
CA VAL A 122 -2.88 -0.91 31.13
C VAL A 122 -2.38 -1.39 32.48
N ASP A 123 -3.24 -2.13 33.19
CA ASP A 123 -2.90 -2.84 34.44
C ASP A 123 -3.02 -4.36 34.25
N ILE A 124 -4.11 -4.79 33.62
CA ILE A 124 -4.42 -6.19 33.30
C ILE A 124 -4.52 -6.34 31.78
N PRO A 125 -3.91 -7.38 31.18
CA PRO A 125 -4.06 -7.67 29.77
C PRO A 125 -5.51 -8.01 29.43
N LEU A 126 -6.14 -7.22 28.55
CA LEU A 126 -7.49 -7.47 28.05
C LEU A 126 -7.47 -7.69 26.54
N PRO A 127 -8.12 -8.75 26.02
CA PRO A 127 -8.38 -8.88 24.59
C PRO A 127 -9.42 -7.84 24.17
N VAL A 128 -9.14 -7.06 23.13
CA VAL A 128 -10.02 -5.98 22.67
C VAL A 128 -10.14 -6.06 21.15
N LYS A 129 -11.32 -5.75 20.62
CA LYS A 129 -11.49 -5.49 19.19
C LYS A 129 -11.27 -4.01 18.94
N VAL A 130 -10.28 -3.67 18.13
CA VAL A 130 -9.92 -2.30 17.80
C VAL A 130 -10.41 -2.01 16.39
N TYR A 131 -11.18 -0.94 16.25
CA TYR A 131 -11.75 -0.52 14.98
C TYR A 131 -11.05 0.75 14.50
N GLY A 132 -10.98 0.91 13.18
CA GLY A 132 -10.56 2.13 12.54
C GLY A 132 -11.65 3.20 12.58
N ARG A 133 -11.31 4.38 12.05
CA ARG A 133 -12.25 5.52 11.96
C ARG A 133 -13.52 5.18 11.18
N ASP A 134 -13.41 4.31 10.19
CA ASP A 134 -14.49 3.95 9.28
C ASP A 134 -15.32 2.76 9.80
N GLY A 135 -15.00 2.23 10.98
CA GLY A 135 -15.67 1.08 11.58
C GLY A 135 -15.12 -0.28 11.16
N ASP A 136 -14.16 -0.31 10.24
CA ASP A 136 -13.47 -1.53 9.84
C ASP A 136 -12.52 -2.04 10.91
N LEU A 137 -12.28 -3.36 10.93
CA LEU A 137 -11.27 -3.97 11.79
C LEU A 137 -9.88 -3.52 11.33
N LEU A 138 -9.04 -3.06 12.27
CA LEU A 138 -7.69 -2.63 11.95
C LEU A 138 -6.81 -3.81 11.54
N GLU A 139 -6.12 -3.65 10.41
CA GLU A 139 -5.13 -4.59 9.90
C GLU A 139 -3.70 -4.19 10.30
N PRO A 140 -2.70 -5.07 10.15
CA PRO A 140 -1.29 -4.72 10.39
C PRO A 140 -0.81 -3.54 9.53
N TRP A 141 -1.44 -3.34 8.37
CA TRP A 141 -1.12 -2.29 7.42
C TRP A 141 -1.51 -0.89 7.90
N ASP A 142 -2.47 -0.79 8.81
CA ASP A 142 -2.96 0.47 9.36
C ASP A 142 -2.15 0.92 10.58
N LEU A 143 -1.43 -0.01 11.21
CA LEU A 143 -0.66 0.22 12.42
C LEU A 143 0.71 0.85 12.11
N HIS A 144 0.91 2.07 12.57
CA HIS A 144 2.18 2.80 12.47
C HIS A 144 2.33 3.78 13.64
N VAL A 145 3.56 4.23 13.90
CA VAL A 145 3.82 5.26 14.91
C VAL A 145 3.18 6.57 14.46
N GLY A 146 2.30 7.12 15.28
CA GLY A 146 1.46 8.28 14.97
C GLY A 146 0.02 7.92 14.58
N ALA A 147 -0.28 6.64 14.33
CA ALA A 147 -1.63 6.20 14.01
C ALA A 147 -2.60 6.49 15.18
N ARG A 148 -3.83 6.87 14.84
CA ARG A 148 -4.93 7.06 15.80
C ARG A 148 -5.85 5.85 15.71
N ILE A 149 -6.09 5.20 16.84
CA ILE A 149 -6.89 3.98 16.96
C ILE A 149 -7.90 4.13 18.09
N ASP A 150 -9.07 3.50 17.98
CA ASP A 150 -10.10 3.58 19.01
C ASP A 150 -10.06 2.33 19.91
N VAL A 151 -9.63 2.52 21.16
CA VAL A 151 -9.49 1.45 22.15
C VAL A 151 -10.51 1.69 23.26
N LEU A 152 -11.46 0.76 23.45
CA LEU A 152 -12.51 0.86 24.48
C LEU A 152 -13.30 2.19 24.43
N GLY A 153 -13.58 2.67 23.21
CA GLY A 153 -14.32 3.92 22.98
C GLY A 153 -13.50 5.20 23.18
N LYS A 154 -12.19 5.11 23.41
CA LYS A 154 -11.27 6.25 23.47
C LYS A 154 -10.32 6.24 22.28
N THR A 155 -10.22 7.35 21.57
CA THR A 155 -9.20 7.52 20.52
C THR A 155 -7.83 7.73 21.14
N VAL A 156 -6.91 6.83 20.85
CA VAL A 156 -5.54 6.85 21.35
C VAL A 156 -4.55 6.92 20.18
N THR A 157 -3.47 7.68 20.34
CA THR A 157 -2.39 7.74 19.35
C THR A 157 -1.27 6.79 19.71
N LEU A 158 -0.83 5.94 18.79
CA LEU A 158 0.36 5.10 18.96
C LEU A 158 1.60 6.00 18.97
N LYS A 159 2.33 6.07 20.08
CA LYS A 159 3.44 7.03 20.24
C LYS A 159 4.80 6.44 19.92
N GLN A 160 4.96 5.15 20.17
CA GLN A 160 6.20 4.40 19.96
C GLN A 160 5.88 2.95 19.61
N ALA A 161 6.83 2.23 19.02
CA ALA A 161 6.74 0.81 18.73
C ALA A 161 7.99 0.07 19.23
N SER A 162 7.91 -1.25 19.39
CA SER A 162 9.10 -2.06 19.68
C SER A 162 10.09 -2.02 18.51
N GLN A 163 11.37 -2.23 18.80
CA GLN A 163 12.42 -2.22 17.78
C GLN A 163 12.13 -3.21 16.64
N GLU A 164 11.70 -4.44 16.96
CA GLU A 164 11.32 -5.46 15.98
C GLU A 164 10.16 -4.99 15.08
N THR A 165 9.17 -4.32 15.67
CA THR A 165 8.01 -3.78 14.94
C THR A 165 8.45 -2.66 14.00
N ILE A 166 9.31 -1.75 14.47
CA ILE A 166 9.87 -0.65 13.67
C ILE A 166 10.66 -1.20 12.48
N GLU A 167 11.53 -2.19 12.72
CA GLU A 167 12.34 -2.79 11.66
C GLU A 167 11.49 -3.48 10.60
N TRP A 168 10.41 -4.15 11.03
CA TRP A 168 9.44 -4.76 10.13
C TRP A 168 8.67 -3.71 9.32
N LEU A 169 8.18 -2.64 9.96
CA LEU A 169 7.48 -1.54 9.28
C LEU A 169 8.39 -0.88 8.25
N ASP A 170 9.61 -0.51 8.63
CA ASP A 170 10.58 0.15 7.75
C ASP A 170 11.06 -0.78 6.63
N HIS A 171 11.16 -2.10 6.87
CA HIS A 171 11.44 -3.07 5.81
C HIS A 171 10.30 -3.15 4.81
N THR A 172 9.07 -3.30 5.29
CA THR A 172 7.87 -3.41 4.45
C THR A 172 7.63 -2.14 3.65
N ALA A 173 7.80 -0.97 4.27
CA ALA A 173 7.74 0.33 3.59
C ALA A 173 8.78 0.39 2.45
N ARG A 174 10.04 0.05 2.71
CA ARG A 174 11.09 0.03 1.67
C ARG A 174 10.73 -0.86 0.49
N VAL A 175 10.15 -2.04 0.74
CA VAL A 175 9.72 -2.96 -0.33
C VAL A 175 8.59 -2.35 -1.16
N LEU A 176 7.59 -1.75 -0.50
CA LEU A 176 6.47 -1.11 -1.19
C LEU A 176 6.89 0.12 -1.98
N ILE A 177 7.76 0.98 -1.44
CA ILE A 177 8.24 2.16 -2.16
C ILE A 177 9.06 1.75 -3.39
N ARG A 178 9.93 0.73 -3.29
CA ARG A 178 10.64 0.21 -4.47
C ARG A 178 9.67 -0.27 -5.56
N LYS A 179 8.63 -1.02 -5.17
CA LYS A 179 7.59 -1.47 -6.11
C LYS A 179 6.85 -0.29 -6.76
N LYS A 180 6.52 0.74 -5.97
CA LYS A 180 5.91 1.98 -6.46
C LYS A 180 6.80 2.64 -7.52
N LEU A 181 8.07 2.88 -7.21
CA LEU A 181 9.02 3.52 -8.12
C LEU A 181 9.20 2.75 -9.44
N ILE A 182 9.27 1.41 -9.38
CA ILE A 182 9.36 0.57 -10.59
C ILE A 182 8.09 0.74 -11.44
N LEU A 183 6.91 0.69 -10.83
CA LEU A 183 5.65 0.86 -11.57
C LEU A 183 5.51 2.25 -12.18
N GLU A 184 5.94 3.29 -11.47
CA GLU A 184 5.96 4.66 -11.99
C GLU A 184 6.91 4.78 -13.20
N ASP A 185 8.10 4.18 -13.14
CA ASP A 185 9.03 4.14 -14.27
C ASP A 185 8.43 3.41 -15.47
N GLU A 186 7.81 2.24 -15.27
CA GLU A 186 7.16 1.49 -16.34
C GLU A 186 5.98 2.25 -16.96
N ILE A 187 5.09 2.84 -16.16
CA ILE A 187 3.96 3.65 -16.65
C ILE A 187 4.46 4.86 -17.44
N SER A 188 5.59 5.45 -17.03
CA SER A 188 6.17 6.61 -17.74
C SER A 188 6.57 6.29 -19.19
N LYS A 189 6.82 5.01 -19.53
CA LYS A 189 7.14 4.57 -20.90
C LYS A 189 5.93 4.61 -21.83
N PHE A 190 4.73 4.40 -21.31
CA PHE A 190 3.49 4.36 -22.09
C PHE A 190 2.81 5.72 -22.17
N THR A 191 3.09 6.61 -21.22
CA THR A 191 2.46 7.92 -21.19
C THR A 191 3.27 8.90 -22.07
N HIS A 192 2.86 9.08 -23.32
CA HIS A 192 3.51 10.02 -24.26
C HIS A 192 3.39 11.50 -23.87
N VAL A 193 2.54 11.82 -22.89
CA VAL A 193 2.34 13.17 -22.36
C VAL A 193 2.60 13.12 -20.85
N PRO A 194 3.46 14.00 -20.29
CA PRO A 194 3.72 13.98 -18.87
C PRO A 194 2.40 14.21 -18.11
N LEU A 195 2.01 13.21 -17.30
CA LEU A 195 0.86 13.19 -16.37
C LEU A 195 0.98 14.23 -15.25
N THR A 196 1.67 15.35 -15.50
CA THR A 196 2.01 16.40 -14.54
C THR A 196 0.85 17.34 -14.20
N GLN A 197 -0.40 17.07 -14.57
CA GLN A 197 -1.50 17.99 -14.27
C GLN A 197 -2.55 17.50 -13.26
N THR A 198 -2.55 16.22 -12.85
CA THR A 198 -3.57 15.72 -11.90
C THR A 198 -3.01 15.15 -10.59
N ILE A 199 -1.69 14.98 -10.46
CA ILE A 199 -1.03 14.47 -9.24
C ILE A 199 -0.26 15.60 -8.52
N HIS A 200 -0.86 16.79 -8.42
CA HIS A 200 -0.20 18.02 -7.94
C HIS A 200 -0.56 18.41 -6.49
N THR A 201 -0.55 17.45 -5.56
CA THR A 201 -0.55 17.77 -4.10
C THR A 201 0.59 17.13 -3.31
N TYR A 202 1.53 16.44 -3.97
CA TYR A 202 2.78 15.97 -3.34
C TYR A 202 4.03 16.54 -4.03
N GLN A 203 3.98 17.81 -4.43
CA GLN A 203 5.17 18.46 -4.99
C GLN A 203 6.19 18.84 -3.91
N HIS A 204 7.44 18.52 -4.27
CA HIS A 204 8.74 18.93 -3.74
C HIS A 204 9.33 18.04 -2.62
N ARG A 205 10.55 17.49 -2.74
CA ARG A 205 11.70 17.96 -3.53
C ARG A 205 12.71 16.82 -3.79
N ASP A 206 13.40 16.96 -4.91
CA ASP A 206 14.63 16.28 -5.34
C ASP A 206 14.50 14.91 -6.04
N LYS A 207 14.24 14.99 -7.36
CA LYS A 207 14.35 13.92 -8.37
C LYS A 207 15.77 13.33 -8.55
N GLN A 208 16.71 13.58 -7.64
CA GLN A 208 18.11 13.17 -7.82
C GLN A 208 18.72 12.46 -6.61
N SER A 209 17.88 11.98 -5.70
CA SER A 209 18.37 11.26 -4.56
C SER A 209 17.71 9.90 -4.56
N HIS A 210 18.44 8.92 -5.07
CA HIS A 210 18.35 7.52 -4.64
C HIS A 210 18.68 7.44 -3.12
N ILE A 211 18.12 8.33 -2.29
CA ILE A 211 18.34 8.31 -0.86
C ILE A 211 17.72 7.00 -0.40
N PRO A 212 18.54 6.08 0.15
CA PRO A 212 18.00 4.91 0.80
C PRO A 212 17.02 5.44 1.83
N HIS A 213 15.73 5.14 1.69
CA HIS A 213 14.70 5.61 2.60
C HIS A 213 15.21 5.45 4.01
N LYS A 214 15.53 6.59 4.63
CA LYS A 214 16.09 6.62 5.96
C LYS A 214 15.03 5.99 6.84
N ALA A 215 15.43 5.05 7.71
CA ALA A 215 14.53 4.43 8.66
C ALA A 215 13.73 5.53 9.38
N GLU A 216 12.44 5.65 9.09
CA GLU A 216 11.58 6.71 9.65
C GLU A 216 11.06 6.34 11.03
N GLY A 217 11.44 5.16 11.53
CA GLY A 217 11.03 4.67 12.84
C GLY A 217 9.59 4.16 12.84
N GLY A 218 9.14 3.54 11.74
CA GLY A 218 7.81 2.98 11.63
C GLY A 218 6.68 4.01 11.54
N LYS A 219 6.95 5.22 11.05
CA LYS A 219 5.96 6.31 10.90
C LYS A 219 5.14 6.23 9.60
N ILE A 220 5.58 5.43 8.64
CA ILE A 220 4.97 5.34 7.32
C ILE A 220 3.67 4.56 7.40
N ASN A 221 2.59 5.14 6.88
CA ASN A 221 1.31 4.45 6.72
C ASN A 221 1.40 3.43 5.56
N LEU A 222 1.52 2.15 5.91
CA LEU A 222 1.67 1.07 4.93
C LEU A 222 0.40 0.83 4.11
N ARG A 223 -0.79 1.02 4.70
CA ARG A 223 -2.09 0.90 4.00
C ARG A 223 -2.19 1.87 2.84
N GLY A 224 -1.86 3.15 3.09
CA GLY A 224 -1.85 4.20 2.06
C GLY A 224 -0.90 3.85 0.92
N LEU A 225 0.35 3.51 1.26
CA LEU A 225 1.37 3.15 0.29
C LEU A 225 1.02 1.89 -0.52
N ARG A 226 0.43 0.87 0.13
CA ARG A 226 -0.06 -0.34 -0.55
C ARG A 226 -1.17 0.00 -1.53
N ASN A 227 -2.10 0.87 -1.14
CA ASN A 227 -3.21 1.29 -2.01
C ASN A 227 -2.70 2.08 -3.23
N GLU A 228 -1.68 2.93 -3.05
CA GLU A 228 -1.00 3.60 -4.17
C GLU A 228 -0.37 2.58 -5.14
N VAL A 229 0.35 1.57 -4.62
CA VAL A 229 0.93 0.51 -5.45
C VAL A 229 -0.15 -0.27 -6.21
N LEU A 230 -1.26 -0.61 -5.56
CA LEU A 230 -2.39 -1.30 -6.21
C LEU A 230 -3.04 -0.42 -7.29
N HIS A 231 -3.19 0.87 -7.04
CA HIS A 231 -3.70 1.82 -8.01
C HIS A 231 -2.79 1.93 -9.23
N LEU A 232 -1.48 2.08 -9.03
CA LEU A 232 -0.50 2.09 -10.13
C LEU A 232 -0.51 0.78 -10.91
N LYS A 233 -0.60 -0.37 -10.23
CA LYS A 233 -0.78 -1.66 -10.92
C LYS A 233 -2.03 -1.67 -11.79
N SER A 234 -3.16 -1.19 -11.27
CA SER A 234 -4.40 -1.11 -12.04
C SER A 234 -4.26 -0.22 -13.28
N ILE A 235 -3.55 0.90 -13.19
CA ILE A 235 -3.24 1.76 -14.34
C ILE A 235 -2.33 1.02 -15.32
N PHE A 236 -1.29 0.34 -14.82
CA PHE A 236 -0.34 -0.39 -15.64
C PHE A 236 -1.01 -1.53 -16.44
N GLU A 237 -1.93 -2.27 -15.82
CA GLU A 237 -2.69 -3.32 -16.52
C GLU A 237 -3.58 -2.78 -17.64
N GLN A 238 -4.05 -1.52 -17.57
CA GLN A 238 -4.80 -0.89 -18.68
C GLN A 238 -3.93 -0.63 -19.91
N TYR A 239 -2.61 -0.53 -19.74
CA TYR A 239 -1.66 -0.36 -20.85
C TYR A 239 -1.12 -1.68 -21.40
N ARG A 240 -1.36 -2.81 -20.73
CA ARG A 240 -0.99 -4.10 -21.29
C ARG A 240 -1.89 -4.38 -22.50
N PRO A 241 -1.31 -4.68 -23.68
CA PRO A 241 -2.08 -5.13 -24.82
C PRO A 241 -2.95 -6.31 -24.38
N THR A 242 -4.25 -6.22 -24.65
CA THR A 242 -5.11 -7.41 -24.52
C THR A 242 -4.54 -8.44 -25.48
N PRO A 243 -4.18 -9.66 -25.03
CA PRO A 243 -3.71 -10.69 -25.95
C PRO A 243 -4.77 -10.85 -27.04
N GLU A 244 -4.36 -10.84 -28.31
CA GLU A 244 -5.28 -11.16 -29.40
C GLU A 244 -5.93 -12.50 -29.08
N PRO A 245 -7.26 -12.63 -29.25
CA PRO A 245 -7.94 -13.90 -29.01
C PRO A 245 -7.22 -14.97 -29.83
N GLU A 246 -6.83 -16.08 -29.20
CA GLU A 246 -6.28 -17.22 -29.92
C GLU A 246 -7.23 -17.56 -31.08
N PRO A 247 -6.70 -17.78 -32.29
CA PRO A 247 -7.55 -18.09 -33.45
C PRO A 247 -8.44 -19.28 -33.07
N GLU A 248 -9.76 -19.14 -33.30
CA GLU A 248 -10.69 -20.24 -33.04
C GLU A 248 -10.14 -21.50 -33.71
N PRO A 249 -10.07 -22.64 -33.00
CA PRO A 249 -9.53 -23.87 -33.54
C PRO A 249 -10.24 -24.15 -34.86
N GLU A 250 -9.47 -24.35 -35.94
CA GLU A 250 -10.05 -24.72 -37.23
C GLU A 250 -10.99 -25.91 -37.02
N PRO A 251 -12.21 -25.87 -37.60
CA PRO A 251 -13.18 -26.95 -37.43
C PRO A 251 -12.51 -28.27 -37.77
N GLU A 252 -12.58 -29.24 -36.85
CA GLU A 252 -12.01 -30.57 -37.08
C GLU A 252 -12.54 -31.09 -38.44
N PRO A 253 -11.66 -31.62 -39.30
CA PRO A 253 -12.07 -32.11 -40.61
C PRO A 253 -13.19 -33.14 -40.43
N GLU A 254 -14.29 -32.95 -41.15
CA GLU A 254 -15.40 -33.89 -41.14
C GLU A 254 -14.87 -35.31 -41.42
N PRO A 255 -15.29 -36.32 -40.64
CA PRO A 255 -14.79 -37.68 -40.80
C PRO A 255 -15.03 -38.15 -42.24
N GLU A 256 -13.97 -38.65 -42.89
CA GLU A 256 -14.07 -39.21 -44.24
C GLU A 256 -15.16 -40.30 -44.27
N PRO A 257 -16.00 -40.31 -45.33
CA PRO A 257 -17.09 -41.27 -45.43
C PRO A 257 -16.53 -42.70 -45.43
N GLU A 258 -17.04 -43.53 -44.51
CA GLU A 258 -16.69 -44.95 -44.46
C GLU A 258 -16.97 -45.62 -45.82
N PRO A 259 -16.02 -46.42 -46.34
CA PRO A 259 -16.16 -47.05 -47.64
C PRO A 259 -17.38 -47.98 -47.67
N GLU A 260 -18.27 -47.75 -48.64
CA GLU A 260 -19.45 -48.59 -48.84
C GLU A 260 -19.06 -50.07 -49.05
N PRO A 261 -19.83 -51.02 -48.46
CA PRO A 261 -19.53 -52.43 -48.59
C PRO A 261 -19.67 -52.90 -50.05
N ILE A 262 -18.55 -53.33 -50.63
CA ILE A 262 -18.47 -53.96 -51.96
C ILE A 262 -19.40 -55.18 -51.97
N LYS A 263 -20.52 -55.07 -52.69
CA LYS A 263 -21.44 -56.17 -52.95
C LYS A 263 -20.72 -57.25 -53.77
N LYS A 264 -20.35 -58.36 -53.12
CA LYS A 264 -19.82 -59.56 -53.78
C LYS A 264 -20.91 -60.16 -54.66
N GLU A 265 -20.80 -59.96 -55.98
CA GLU A 265 -21.56 -60.71 -56.99
C GLU A 265 -21.26 -62.20 -56.86
N LYS A 266 -22.26 -62.97 -56.42
CA LYS A 266 -22.26 -64.43 -56.50
C LYS A 266 -22.42 -64.82 -57.97
N LYS A 267 -21.32 -65.13 -58.66
CA LYS A 267 -21.36 -65.84 -59.95
C LYS A 267 -22.03 -67.20 -59.76
N GLY A 268 -23.16 -67.36 -60.45
CA GLY A 268 -23.96 -68.58 -60.49
C GLY A 268 -23.20 -69.77 -61.06
N LYS A 269 -23.42 -70.94 -60.44
CA LYS A 269 -22.95 -72.24 -60.88
C LYS A 269 -24.08 -72.88 -61.69
N LYS A 270 -23.98 -72.84 -63.02
CA LYS A 270 -24.81 -73.63 -63.93
C LYS A 270 -24.50 -75.12 -63.73
N LYS A 271 -25.54 -75.93 -63.58
CA LYS A 271 -25.54 -77.36 -63.86
C LYS A 271 -26.82 -77.69 -64.59
#